data_AF-A0A381UTE9-F1
#
_entry.id   AF-A0A381UTE9-F1
#
_cell.length_a   1.000
_cell.length_b   1.000
_cell.length_c   1.000
_cell.angle_alpha   90.00
_cell.angle_beta   90.00
_cell.angle_gamma   90.00
#
_symmetry.space_group_name_H-M   'P 1'
#
loop_
_entity.id
_entity.type
_entity.pdbx_description
1 polymer ?
#
loop_
_entity_poly.entity_id
_entity_poly.type
_entity_poly.pdbx_seq_one_letter_code
_entity_poly.pdbx_strand_id
1 'polypeptide(L)'
;MRPKYIIILCVITSFLFVQNLYSNEAYYDWELACTARKDKLNFVLPKAMRRHNIDMWIIIDKGRGSEPLYQDFGPATSYGNGLIIFTDRGDDRIERAILGGEDGMIEDCGAFDIFTDPSDLKNFVTERNPRRIGVNYSTEKTLTPMEGRHAVDGISYNDYKNLKKELGKTYASRLVSAELLISDFRSERVMGEIIEFSKVANTTIRL
;
A
#
# COMPACT_ATOMS: atom_id res chain seq x y z
N MET A 1 18.21 -42.16 -29.52
CA MET A 1 18.77 -40.82 -29.19
C MET A 1 20.05 -41.01 -28.38
N ARG A 2 21.14 -40.27 -28.67
CA ARG A 2 22.38 -40.40 -27.87
C ARG A 2 22.09 -39.99 -26.41
N PRO A 3 22.59 -40.71 -25.39
CA PRO A 3 22.24 -40.50 -23.97
C PRO A 3 22.46 -39.06 -23.49
N LYS A 4 23.38 -38.32 -24.11
CA LYS A 4 23.61 -36.89 -23.84
C LYS A 4 22.40 -35.99 -24.12
N TYR A 5 21.57 -36.30 -25.11
CA TYR A 5 20.38 -35.49 -25.43
C TYR A 5 19.20 -35.77 -24.49
N ILE A 6 19.11 -36.97 -23.91
CA ILE A 6 18.09 -37.31 -22.92
C ILE A 6 18.37 -36.59 -21.60
N ILE A 7 19.65 -36.51 -21.18
CA ILE A 7 20.04 -35.78 -19.97
C ILE A 7 19.76 -34.28 -20.14
N ILE A 8 20.11 -33.69 -21.28
CA ILE A 8 19.83 -32.26 -21.56
C ILE A 8 18.31 -32.00 -21.58
N LEU A 9 17.51 -32.88 -22.20
CA LEU A 9 16.06 -32.75 -22.22
C LEU A 9 15.45 -32.86 -20.82
N CYS A 10 15.90 -33.83 -20.01
CA CYS A 10 15.46 -33.97 -18.61
C CYS A 10 15.81 -32.76 -17.75
N VAL A 11 16.99 -32.16 -17.94
CA VAL A 11 17.42 -30.94 -17.24
C VAL A 11 16.55 -29.75 -17.66
N ILE A 12 16.23 -29.60 -18.94
CA ILE A 12 15.35 -28.53 -19.43
C ILE A 12 13.92 -28.72 -18.90
N THR A 13 13.38 -29.94 -18.93
CA THR A 13 12.02 -30.19 -18.42
C THR A 13 11.91 -30.01 -16.92
N SER A 14 12.93 -30.41 -16.15
CA SER A 14 12.96 -30.18 -14.70
C SER A 14 13.13 -28.70 -14.36
N PHE A 15 13.93 -27.95 -15.14
CA PHE A 15 14.04 -26.50 -14.98
C PHE A 15 12.71 -25.78 -15.27
N LEU A 16 11.99 -26.17 -16.33
CA LEU A 16 10.66 -25.63 -16.65
C LEU A 16 9.61 -25.98 -15.59
N PHE A 17 9.67 -27.17 -15.01
CA PHE A 17 8.72 -27.60 -13.97
C PHE A 17 8.91 -26.80 -12.67
N VAL A 18 10.15 -26.54 -12.28
CA VAL A 18 10.48 -25.73 -11.11
C VAL A 18 10.03 -24.27 -11.28
N GLN A 19 10.20 -23.68 -12.46
CA GLN A 19 9.71 -22.32 -12.76
C GLN A 19 8.17 -22.22 -12.67
N ASN A 20 7.45 -23.24 -13.11
CA ASN A 20 5.98 -23.29 -13.00
C ASN A 20 5.51 -23.40 -11.54
N LEU A 21 6.22 -24.11 -10.67
CA LEU A 21 5.85 -24.21 -9.25
C LEU A 21 6.03 -22.88 -8.51
N TYR A 22 7.19 -22.21 -8.68
CA TYR A 22 7.45 -20.92 -8.04
C TYR A 22 6.51 -19.80 -8.51
N SER A 23 6.16 -19.78 -9.79
CA SER A 23 5.22 -18.79 -10.33
C SER A 23 3.79 -18.97 -9.79
N ASN A 24 3.35 -20.21 -9.59
CA ASN A 24 2.04 -20.49 -8.98
C ASN A 24 1.97 -20.07 -7.51
N GLU A 25 3.04 -20.30 -6.73
CA GLU A 25 3.09 -19.91 -5.31
C GLU A 25 3.11 -18.37 -5.16
N ALA A 26 3.95 -17.68 -5.93
CA ALA A 26 4.01 -16.22 -5.90
C ALA A 26 2.69 -15.55 -6.33
N TYR A 27 2.02 -16.11 -7.34
CA TYR A 27 0.71 -15.62 -7.78
C TYR A 27 -0.37 -15.86 -6.72
N TYR A 28 -0.37 -17.03 -6.09
CA TYR A 28 -1.29 -17.36 -5.00
C TYR A 28 -1.10 -16.42 -3.79
N ASP A 29 0.15 -16.16 -3.39
CA ASP A 29 0.47 -15.22 -2.30
C ASP A 29 0.02 -13.78 -2.64
N TRP A 30 0.21 -13.36 -3.89
CA TRP A 30 -0.28 -12.07 -4.38
C TRP A 30 -1.81 -11.99 -4.31
N GLU A 31 -2.54 -13.05 -4.71
CA GLU A 31 -4.00 -13.08 -4.69
C GLU A 31 -4.55 -13.04 -3.26
N LEU A 32 -3.92 -13.77 -2.34
CA LEU A 32 -4.23 -13.69 -0.90
C LEU A 32 -4.00 -12.28 -0.36
N ALA A 33 -2.84 -11.69 -0.64
CA ALA A 33 -2.51 -10.33 -0.20
C ALA A 33 -3.50 -9.31 -0.80
N CYS A 34 -3.87 -9.48 -2.07
CA CYS A 34 -4.86 -8.63 -2.73
C CYS A 34 -6.24 -8.74 -2.08
N THR A 35 -6.67 -9.96 -1.74
CA THR A 35 -7.95 -10.18 -1.04
C THR A 35 -7.96 -9.52 0.33
N ALA A 36 -6.91 -9.74 1.14
CA ALA A 36 -6.77 -9.07 2.43
C ALA A 36 -6.74 -7.54 2.30
N ARG A 37 -6.04 -7.01 1.29
CA ARG A 37 -6.01 -5.57 0.99
C ARG A 37 -7.39 -5.01 0.68
N LYS A 38 -8.15 -5.65 -0.20
CA LYS A 38 -9.52 -5.22 -0.52
C LYS A 38 -10.37 -5.15 0.74
N ASP A 39 -10.32 -6.17 1.58
CA ASP A 39 -11.06 -6.19 2.84
C ASP A 39 -10.61 -5.09 3.79
N LYS A 40 -9.30 -4.83 3.94
CA LYS A 40 -8.81 -3.75 4.80
C LYS A 40 -9.28 -2.39 4.29
N LEU A 41 -9.21 -2.15 2.99
CA LEU A 41 -9.67 -0.89 2.39
C LEU A 41 -11.21 -0.74 2.46
N ASN A 42 -11.96 -1.86 2.44
CA ASN A 42 -13.42 -1.85 2.55
C ASN A 42 -13.92 -1.68 3.99
N PHE A 43 -13.31 -2.38 4.95
CA PHE A 43 -13.86 -2.49 6.30
C PHE A 43 -13.06 -1.71 7.34
N VAL A 44 -11.73 -1.64 7.23
CA VAL A 44 -10.88 -1.00 8.24
C VAL A 44 -10.64 0.47 7.92
N LEU A 45 -10.27 0.77 6.67
CA LEU A 45 -9.91 2.13 6.25
C LEU A 45 -11.01 3.19 6.53
N PRO A 46 -12.31 2.94 6.23
CA PRO A 46 -13.34 3.94 6.51
C PRO A 46 -13.42 4.27 8.02
N LYS A 47 -13.32 3.25 8.89
CA LYS A 47 -13.31 3.44 10.34
C LYS A 47 -12.10 4.26 10.78
N ALA A 48 -10.91 3.93 10.29
CA ALA A 48 -9.67 4.61 10.66
C ALA A 48 -9.68 6.09 10.23
N MET A 49 -10.07 6.38 8.98
CA MET A 49 -10.16 7.76 8.47
C MET A 49 -11.15 8.60 9.27
N ARG A 50 -12.36 8.08 9.50
CA ARG A 50 -13.43 8.78 10.22
C ARG A 50 -13.10 9.01 11.69
N ARG A 51 -12.51 8.02 12.36
CA ARG A 51 -12.10 8.14 13.77
C ARG A 51 -11.13 9.29 13.99
N HIS A 52 -10.26 9.56 13.03
CA HIS A 52 -9.26 10.63 13.09
C HIS A 52 -9.66 11.91 12.33
N ASN A 53 -10.90 11.97 11.82
CA ASN A 53 -11.45 13.09 11.05
C ASN A 53 -10.58 13.47 9.83
N ILE A 54 -9.98 12.48 9.16
CA ILE A 54 -9.15 12.68 7.97
C ILE A 54 -10.04 12.49 6.73
N ASP A 55 -10.29 13.57 6.00
CA ASP A 55 -11.13 13.54 4.80
C ASP A 55 -10.37 13.01 3.58
N MET A 56 -9.05 13.19 3.58
CA MET A 56 -8.17 12.70 2.53
C MET A 56 -6.85 12.23 3.09
N TRP A 57 -6.35 11.09 2.64
CA TRP A 57 -5.04 10.57 3.02
C TRP A 57 -4.16 10.44 1.77
N ILE A 58 -3.02 11.12 1.75
CA ILE A 58 -2.07 11.13 0.64
C ILE A 58 -0.78 10.44 1.08
N ILE A 59 -0.40 9.39 0.35
CA ILE A 59 0.85 8.64 0.53
C ILE A 59 1.71 8.85 -0.72
N ILE A 60 3.01 9.03 -0.51
CA ILE A 60 4.00 9.17 -1.58
C ILE A 60 4.90 7.95 -1.55
N ASP A 61 4.68 7.00 -2.46
CA ASP A 61 5.52 5.82 -2.61
C ASP A 61 6.54 6.03 -3.73
N LYS A 62 7.83 6.03 -3.36
CA LYS A 62 8.97 6.23 -4.26
C LYS A 62 9.59 4.91 -4.73
N GLY A 63 8.99 3.79 -4.35
CA GLY A 63 9.45 2.46 -4.70
C GLY A 63 10.51 1.93 -3.77
N ARG A 64 11.00 0.74 -4.14
CA ARG A 64 12.02 -0.03 -3.42
C ARG A 64 11.70 -0.24 -1.94
N GLY A 65 10.41 -0.29 -1.60
CA GLY A 65 9.95 -0.49 -0.22
C GLY A 65 10.30 0.67 0.73
N SER A 66 10.51 1.88 0.20
CA SER A 66 10.87 3.06 1.00
C SER A 66 9.72 3.60 1.85
N GLU A 67 8.48 3.25 1.50
CA GLU A 67 7.27 3.62 2.25
C GLU A 67 6.92 2.50 3.26
N PRO A 68 6.76 2.78 4.58
CA PRO A 68 6.49 1.76 5.63
C PRO A 68 5.26 0.85 5.47
N LEU A 69 4.30 1.26 4.64
CA LEU A 69 3.03 0.65 4.26
C LEU A 69 3.04 0.12 2.82
N TYR A 70 4.20 0.06 2.13
CA TYR A 70 4.23 -0.37 0.73
C TYR A 70 3.46 -1.68 0.49
N GLN A 71 3.63 -2.67 1.37
CA GLN A 71 2.95 -3.98 1.31
C GLN A 71 1.44 -3.87 1.52
N ASP A 72 0.96 -2.89 2.28
CA ASP A 72 -0.46 -2.69 2.53
C ASP A 72 -1.19 -2.22 1.25
N PHE A 73 -0.50 -1.59 0.30
CA PHE A 73 -1.12 -1.01 -0.90
C PHE A 73 -0.79 -1.72 -2.21
N GLY A 74 0.31 -2.47 -2.27
CA GLY A 74 0.68 -3.22 -3.46
C GLY A 74 2.05 -3.88 -3.32
N PRO A 75 2.52 -4.61 -4.35
CA PRO A 75 3.90 -5.06 -4.38
C PRO A 75 4.86 -3.86 -4.43
N ALA A 76 6.08 -4.02 -3.91
CA ALA A 76 7.14 -3.03 -4.10
C ALA A 76 7.58 -3.01 -5.56
N THR A 77 7.62 -1.83 -6.16
CA THR A 77 8.10 -1.60 -7.52
C THR A 77 9.41 -0.82 -7.52
N SER A 78 10.09 -0.72 -8.66
CA SER A 78 11.36 0.02 -8.73
C SER A 78 11.16 1.52 -8.65
N TYR A 79 10.05 2.03 -9.17
CA TYR A 79 9.73 3.46 -9.25
C TYR A 79 8.61 3.90 -8.28
N GLY A 80 8.06 2.97 -7.51
CA GLY A 80 6.96 3.21 -6.58
C GLY A 80 5.61 3.06 -7.21
N ASN A 81 4.59 2.98 -6.34
CA ASN A 81 3.19 2.98 -6.74
C ASN A 81 2.64 4.41 -6.94
N GLY A 82 3.51 5.44 -6.92
CA GLY A 82 3.14 6.83 -7.16
C GLY A 82 2.51 7.50 -5.95
N LEU A 83 1.49 8.34 -6.21
CA LEU A 83 0.70 8.99 -5.17
C LEU A 83 -0.55 8.16 -4.91
N ILE A 84 -0.62 7.54 -3.74
CA ILE A 84 -1.79 6.76 -3.31
C ILE A 84 -2.68 7.70 -2.52
N ILE A 85 -3.93 7.85 -2.95
CA ILE A 85 -4.86 8.82 -2.37
C ILE A 85 -6.16 8.13 -1.98
N PHE A 86 -6.55 8.31 -0.73
CA PHE A 86 -7.84 7.89 -0.22
C PHE A 86 -8.69 9.11 0.11
N THR A 87 -9.95 9.14 -0.33
CA THR A 87 -10.87 10.25 -0.05
C THR A 87 -12.14 9.74 0.61
N ASP A 88 -12.46 10.23 1.80
CA ASP A 88 -13.78 10.05 2.40
C ASP A 88 -14.73 11.09 1.82
N ARG A 89 -15.69 10.63 1.01
CA ARG A 89 -16.74 11.48 0.42
C ARG A 89 -17.95 11.60 1.35
N GLY A 90 -17.96 10.86 2.48
CA GLY A 90 -19.09 10.74 3.40
C GLY A 90 -20.09 9.65 3.01
N ASP A 91 -19.79 8.84 2.00
CA ASP A 91 -20.53 7.67 1.54
C ASP A 91 -20.08 6.39 2.26
N ASP A 92 -20.56 5.21 1.89
CA ASP A 92 -20.18 3.97 2.60
C ASP A 92 -18.73 3.52 2.30
N ARG A 93 -18.15 3.96 1.18
CA ARG A 93 -16.87 3.46 0.67
C ARG A 93 -15.90 4.61 0.41
N ILE A 94 -14.72 4.52 1.00
CA ILE A 94 -13.59 5.42 0.70
C ILE A 94 -13.18 5.27 -0.76
N GLU A 95 -13.13 6.40 -1.48
CA GLU A 95 -12.61 6.51 -2.85
C GLU A 95 -11.09 6.29 -2.85
N ARG A 96 -10.57 5.58 -3.86
CA ARG A 96 -9.19 5.10 -3.88
C ARG A 96 -8.56 5.39 -5.23
N ALA A 97 -7.56 6.25 -5.23
CA ALA A 97 -6.88 6.68 -6.43
C ALA A 97 -5.38 6.39 -6.36
N ILE A 98 -4.82 6.08 -7.52
CA ILE A 98 -3.40 5.98 -7.78
C ILE A 98 -3.05 7.01 -8.84
N LEU A 99 -2.11 7.89 -8.51
CA LEU A 99 -1.60 8.92 -9.40
C LEU A 99 -0.16 8.56 -9.79
N GLY A 100 0.01 8.03 -11.00
CA GLY A 100 1.26 7.48 -11.54
C GLY A 100 1.65 6.10 -10.99
N GLY A 101 2.95 5.81 -10.98
CA GLY A 101 3.48 4.50 -10.55
C GLY A 101 3.47 3.44 -11.66
N GLU A 102 3.86 2.21 -11.32
CA GLU A 102 3.71 1.04 -12.17
C GLU A 102 2.33 0.40 -11.90
N ASP A 103 1.45 0.37 -12.90
CA ASP A 103 0.01 0.08 -12.78
C ASP A 103 -0.34 -1.42 -12.78
N GLY A 104 0.39 -2.27 -13.51
CA GLY A 104 -0.02 -3.67 -13.76
C GLY A 104 -0.56 -4.45 -12.55
N MET A 105 0.27 -4.76 -11.55
CA MET A 105 -0.15 -5.60 -10.42
C MET A 105 -1.08 -4.92 -9.41
N ILE A 106 -1.06 -3.58 -9.34
CA ILE A 106 -1.91 -2.82 -8.42
C ILE A 106 -3.31 -2.61 -9.02
N GLU A 107 -3.39 -2.43 -10.33
CA GLU A 107 -4.61 -2.38 -11.13
C GLU A 107 -5.27 -3.77 -11.18
N ASP A 108 -4.51 -4.82 -11.48
CA ASP A 108 -5.01 -6.21 -11.53
C ASP A 108 -5.64 -6.66 -10.21
N CYS A 109 -5.22 -6.09 -9.08
CA CYS A 109 -5.81 -6.40 -7.79
C CYS A 109 -7.28 -5.90 -7.66
N GLY A 110 -7.66 -4.86 -8.42
CA GLY A 110 -8.99 -4.25 -8.36
C GLY A 110 -9.31 -3.61 -7.01
N ALA A 111 -8.28 -3.24 -6.24
CA ALA A 111 -8.42 -2.61 -4.94
C ALA A 111 -8.62 -1.08 -5.02
N PHE A 112 -8.23 -0.48 -6.16
CA PHE A 112 -8.27 0.95 -6.46
C PHE A 112 -9.22 1.24 -7.63
N ASP A 113 -9.74 2.47 -7.69
CA ASP A 113 -10.81 2.85 -8.61
C ASP A 113 -10.34 3.78 -9.73
N ILE A 114 -9.40 4.68 -9.41
CA ILE A 114 -9.01 5.79 -10.27
C ILE A 114 -7.51 5.73 -10.52
N PHE A 115 -7.13 5.78 -11.79
CA PHE A 115 -5.74 5.86 -12.24
C PHE A 115 -5.58 7.10 -13.12
N THR A 116 -4.68 8.00 -12.75
CA THR A 116 -4.40 9.24 -13.51
C THR A 116 -2.95 9.69 -13.35
N ASP A 117 -2.56 10.75 -14.05
CA ASP A 117 -1.19 11.26 -14.03
C ASP A 117 -0.87 12.01 -12.71
N PRO A 118 0.34 11.88 -12.15
CA PRO A 118 0.75 12.62 -10.95
C PRO A 118 0.58 14.14 -11.03
N SER A 119 0.66 14.72 -12.23
CA SER A 119 0.46 16.16 -12.44
C SER A 119 -0.97 16.62 -12.15
N ASP A 120 -1.95 15.71 -12.09
CA ASP A 120 -3.34 16.02 -11.80
C ASP A 120 -3.63 16.18 -10.29
N LEU A 121 -2.64 15.93 -9.42
CA LEU A 121 -2.79 15.97 -7.96
C LEU A 121 -3.55 17.21 -7.47
N LYS A 122 -3.17 18.39 -7.98
CA LYS A 122 -3.79 19.65 -7.53
C LYS A 122 -5.27 19.72 -7.91
N ASN A 123 -5.64 19.33 -9.12
CA ASN A 123 -7.03 19.33 -9.56
C ASN A 123 -7.83 18.28 -8.78
N PHE A 124 -7.27 17.08 -8.63
CA PHE A 124 -7.85 15.99 -7.87
C PHE A 124 -8.22 16.44 -6.45
N VAL A 125 -7.28 17.06 -5.73
CA VAL A 125 -7.51 17.61 -4.39
C VAL A 125 -8.49 18.78 -4.41
N THR A 126 -8.43 19.65 -5.43
CA THR A 126 -9.29 20.85 -5.51
C THR A 126 -10.75 20.51 -5.71
N GLU A 127 -11.05 19.58 -6.61
CA GLU A 127 -12.40 19.04 -6.85
C GLU A 127 -12.98 18.44 -5.56
N ARG A 128 -12.13 17.80 -4.77
CA ARG A 128 -12.51 17.11 -3.54
C ARG A 128 -12.66 18.05 -2.34
N ASN A 129 -11.92 19.16 -2.33
CA ASN A 129 -11.88 20.18 -1.27
C ASN A 129 -11.85 19.61 0.17
N PRO A 130 -10.94 18.68 0.51
CA PRO A 130 -10.87 18.09 1.84
C PRO A 130 -10.53 19.13 2.90
N ARG A 131 -11.14 19.07 4.09
CA ARG A 131 -10.86 19.97 5.22
C ARG A 131 -9.64 19.53 6.01
N ARG A 132 -9.37 18.23 6.09
CA ARG A 132 -8.20 17.65 6.77
C ARG A 132 -7.52 16.60 5.89
N ILE A 133 -6.23 16.79 5.62
CA ILE A 133 -5.44 15.93 4.72
C ILE A 133 -4.34 15.24 5.53
N GLY A 134 -4.44 13.92 5.71
CA GLY A 134 -3.41 13.11 6.36
C GLY A 134 -2.22 12.85 5.44
N VAL A 135 -1.02 12.91 5.99
CA VAL A 135 0.24 12.52 5.34
C VAL A 135 1.15 11.78 6.34
N ASN A 136 2.03 10.92 5.83
CA ASN A 136 2.76 9.93 6.64
C ASN A 136 4.01 10.52 7.30
N TYR A 137 3.81 11.26 8.40
CA TYR A 137 4.88 11.71 9.30
C TYR A 137 4.47 11.57 10.76
N SER A 138 5.44 11.39 11.65
CA SER A 138 5.24 11.18 13.08
C SER A 138 4.89 12.48 13.83
N THR A 139 4.12 12.36 14.92
CA THR A 139 3.82 13.47 15.82
C THR A 139 4.85 13.66 16.94
N GLU A 140 5.87 12.80 17.00
CA GLU A 140 6.90 12.83 18.01
C GLU A 140 7.64 14.18 18.05
N LYS A 141 7.86 14.68 19.27
CA LYS A 141 8.45 15.99 19.53
C LYS A 141 9.89 15.92 19.98
N THR A 142 10.37 14.73 20.37
CA THR A 142 11.74 14.50 20.82
C THR A 142 12.47 13.51 19.93
N LEU A 143 13.80 13.63 19.86
CA LEU A 143 14.60 12.70 19.06
C LEU A 143 14.66 11.29 19.67
N THR A 144 14.56 11.21 21.00
CA THR A 144 14.67 9.96 21.76
C THR A 144 13.36 9.67 22.52
N PRO A 145 12.99 8.39 22.66
CA PRO A 145 13.62 7.19 22.09
C PRO A 145 13.44 7.09 20.56
N MET A 146 14.21 6.21 19.90
CA MET A 146 14.22 6.13 18.42
C MET A 146 13.07 5.30 17.82
N GLU A 147 12.33 4.59 18.67
CA GLU A 147 11.40 3.54 18.27
C GLU A 147 10.02 4.08 17.84
N GLY A 148 9.26 3.27 17.10
CA GLY A 148 7.87 3.53 16.71
C GLY A 148 7.70 4.38 15.44
N ARG A 149 8.55 5.39 15.25
CA ARG A 149 8.44 6.34 14.12
C ARG A 149 8.58 5.71 12.73
N HIS A 150 9.41 4.68 12.60
CA HIS A 150 9.65 3.98 11.34
C HIS A 150 8.40 3.35 10.72
N ALA A 151 7.35 3.11 11.51
CA ALA A 151 6.09 2.55 11.02
C ALA A 151 5.17 3.59 10.36
N VAL A 152 5.44 4.89 10.56
CA VAL A 152 4.56 6.00 10.15
C VAL A 152 5.29 7.11 9.38
N ASP A 153 6.61 7.24 9.50
CA ASP A 153 7.45 8.21 8.78
C ASP A 153 7.76 7.75 7.34
N GLY A 154 6.75 7.83 6.47
CA GLY A 154 6.88 7.47 5.04
C GLY A 154 7.27 8.65 4.14
N ILE A 155 6.91 9.89 4.51
CA ILE A 155 7.17 11.07 3.68
C ILE A 155 8.55 11.67 3.99
N SER A 156 9.35 11.92 2.95
CA SER A 156 10.61 12.64 3.15
C SER A 156 10.36 14.14 3.35
N TYR A 157 11.32 14.82 3.98
CA TYR A 157 11.27 16.28 4.12
C TYR A 157 11.12 17.01 2.77
N ASN A 158 11.77 16.52 1.72
CA ASN A 158 11.69 17.14 0.40
C ASN A 158 10.32 16.92 -0.26
N ASP A 159 9.78 15.70 -0.15
CA ASP A 159 8.46 15.36 -0.69
C ASP A 159 7.37 16.17 0.00
N TYR A 160 7.45 16.33 1.34
CA TYR A 160 6.53 17.17 2.09
C TYR A 160 6.54 18.63 1.63
N LYS A 161 7.73 19.21 1.38
CA LYS A 161 7.84 20.57 0.83
C LYS A 161 7.25 20.68 -0.58
N ASN A 162 7.53 19.72 -1.45
CA ASN A 162 7.03 19.70 -2.81
C ASN A 162 5.51 19.54 -2.84
N LEU A 163 4.96 18.64 -2.01
CA LEU A 163 3.52 18.47 -1.83
C LEU A 163 2.85 19.79 -1.41
N LYS A 164 3.41 20.49 -0.41
CA LYS A 164 2.89 21.80 0.02
C LYS A 164 2.91 22.84 -1.10
N LYS A 165 3.97 22.85 -1.91
CA LYS A 165 4.09 23.75 -3.05
C LYS A 165 3.00 23.47 -4.09
N GLU A 166 2.80 22.20 -4.42
CA GLU A 166 1.83 21.74 -5.43
C GLU A 166 0.38 22.03 -5.01
N LEU A 167 0.03 21.66 -3.78
CA LEU A 167 -1.30 21.86 -3.20
C LEU A 167 -1.66 23.34 -2.99
N GLY A 168 -0.65 24.23 -2.92
CA GLY A 168 -0.85 25.65 -2.66
C GLY A 168 -1.31 25.93 -1.21
N LYS A 169 -1.37 27.23 -0.86
CA LYS A 169 -1.53 27.69 0.53
C LYS A 169 -2.76 27.09 1.24
N THR A 170 -3.89 27.04 0.56
CA THR A 170 -5.17 26.57 1.12
C THR A 170 -5.08 25.13 1.60
N TYR A 171 -4.70 24.19 0.72
CA TYR A 171 -4.65 22.77 1.07
C TYR A 171 -3.38 22.42 1.85
N ALA A 172 -2.26 23.11 1.62
CA ALA A 172 -1.05 22.94 2.43
C ALA A 172 -1.29 23.27 3.92
N SER A 173 -2.18 24.21 4.24
CA SER A 173 -2.56 24.50 5.63
C SER A 173 -3.45 23.44 6.29
N ARG A 174 -3.97 22.49 5.51
CA ARG A 174 -4.83 21.40 5.98
C ARG A 174 -4.09 20.07 6.15
N LEU A 175 -2.80 20.04 5.84
CA LEU A 175 -1.95 18.87 6.06
C LEU A 175 -1.78 18.61 7.56
N VAL A 176 -1.99 17.36 7.95
CA VAL A 176 -1.82 16.85 9.31
C VAL A 176 -1.11 15.50 9.27
N SER A 177 -0.60 15.05 10.42
CA SER A 177 -0.05 13.70 10.55
C SER A 177 -1.16 12.66 10.41
N ALA A 178 -0.87 11.59 9.66
CA ALA A 178 -1.69 10.38 9.57
C ALA A 178 -1.29 9.30 10.60
N GLU A 179 -0.38 9.57 11.55
CA GLU A 179 0.19 8.58 12.48
C GLU A 179 -0.85 7.68 13.15
N LEU A 180 -1.90 8.26 13.74
CA LEU A 180 -2.95 7.48 14.42
C LEU A 180 -3.87 6.72 13.46
N LEU A 181 -4.11 7.28 12.26
CA LEU A 181 -4.82 6.56 11.19
C LEU A 181 -4.02 5.32 10.78
N ILE A 182 -2.72 5.47 10.56
CA ILE A 182 -1.82 4.37 10.19
C ILE A 182 -1.82 3.30 11.27
N SER A 183 -1.72 3.72 12.53
CA SER A 183 -1.79 2.80 13.68
C SER A 183 -3.07 1.98 13.63
N ASP A 184 -4.24 2.63 13.54
CA ASP A 184 -5.52 1.92 13.53
C ASP A 184 -5.69 1.04 12.29
N PHE A 185 -5.27 1.53 11.12
CA PHE A 185 -5.33 0.77 9.87
C PHE A 185 -4.45 -0.49 9.91
N ARG A 186 -3.29 -0.45 10.56
CA ARG A 186 -2.39 -1.59 10.70
C ARG A 186 -2.70 -2.48 11.91
N SER A 187 -3.39 -1.99 12.92
CA SER A 187 -3.73 -2.77 14.12
C SER A 187 -4.95 -3.67 13.94
N GLU A 188 -5.92 -3.24 13.14
CA GLU A 188 -7.12 -4.05 12.88
C GLU A 188 -6.84 -5.11 11.79
N ARG A 189 -7.28 -6.35 12.04
CA ARG A 189 -7.13 -7.49 11.12
C ARG A 189 -8.45 -7.81 10.45
N VAL A 190 -8.38 -8.19 9.18
CA VAL A 190 -9.52 -8.76 8.44
C VAL A 190 -9.53 -10.28 8.52
N MET A 191 -10.65 -10.89 8.15
CA MET A 191 -10.81 -12.35 8.26
C MET A 191 -9.77 -13.13 7.46
N GLY A 192 -9.41 -12.65 6.26
CA GLY A 192 -8.33 -13.26 5.47
C GLY A 192 -7.01 -13.33 6.23
N GLU A 193 -6.58 -12.23 6.87
CA GLU A 193 -5.34 -12.21 7.68
C GLU A 193 -5.41 -13.17 8.88
N ILE A 194 -6.55 -13.23 9.57
CA ILE A 194 -6.74 -14.12 10.73
C ILE A 194 -6.66 -15.60 10.31
N ILE A 195 -7.23 -15.95 9.15
CA ILE A 195 -7.15 -17.29 8.59
C ILE A 195 -5.69 -17.66 8.31
N GLU A 196 -4.92 -16.78 7.66
CA GLU A 196 -3.50 -17.05 7.39
C GLU A 196 -2.67 -17.18 8.67
N PHE A 197 -2.87 -16.32 9.68
CA PHE A 197 -2.22 -16.48 10.99
C PHE A 197 -2.57 -17.81 11.66
N SER A 198 -3.83 -18.26 11.53
CA SER A 198 -4.27 -19.54 12.08
C SER A 198 -3.57 -20.73 11.39
N LYS A 199 -3.32 -20.65 10.08
CA LYS A 199 -2.54 -21.68 9.35
C LYS A 199 -1.10 -21.73 9.84
N VAL A 200 -0.45 -20.58 10.02
CA VAL A 200 0.90 -20.50 10.58
C VAL A 200 0.95 -21.09 11.98
N ALA A 201 0.04 -20.68 12.88
CA ALA A 201 -0.04 -21.19 14.24
C ALA A 201 -0.22 -22.71 14.29
N ASN A 202 -1.15 -23.25 13.48
CA ASN A 202 -1.36 -24.70 13.38
C ASN A 202 -0.13 -25.46 12.86
N THR A 203 0.65 -24.83 11.98
CA THR A 203 1.90 -25.41 11.47
C THR A 203 2.93 -25.47 12.58
N THR A 204 3.09 -24.40 13.36
CA THR A 204 4.03 -24.36 14.50
C THR A 204 3.67 -25.34 15.61
N ILE A 205 2.39 -25.58 15.88
CA ILE A 205 1.95 -26.59 16.89
C ILE A 205 2.36 -28.02 16.49
N ARG A 206 2.49 -28.29 15.18
CA ARG A 206 2.83 -29.61 14.65
C ARG A 206 4.33 -29.87 14.53
N LEU A 207 5.16 -28.84 14.70
CA LEU A 207 6.63 -28.92 14.73
C LEU A 207 7.10 -29.29 16.15
#